data_AF-A0AA45G4M7-F1
#
_entry.id   AF-A0AA45G4M7-F1
#
_cell.length_a   1.000
_cell.length_b   1.000
_cell.length_c   1.000
_cell.angle_alpha   90.00
_cell.angle_beta   90.00
_cell.angle_gamma   90.00
#
_symmetry.space_group_name_H-M   'P 1'
#
loop_
_entity.id
_entity.type
_entity.pdbx_description
1 polymer ?
#
loop_
_entity_poly.entity_id
_entity_poly.type
_entity_poly.pdbx_seq_one_letter_code
_entity_poly.pdbx_strand_id
1 'polypeptide(L)'
;MTAALGAASVSLAAELTRTSTGEAVQFWVLAVVVVLGALGVVFSPKAVYSALFLAMTMLILAVFYIAQGALFLGVVQIVVYTGAVMMLFLFVLMLIGVDSADSLTEAIRGQRYAAVGLGLGFGVLLIAGIAHATLAVFVGFDTATGGNEAIVKLAQLIFNQYLWAFELTGALLITATLGAMVLAHRPRITKKLTQRDLSVARFRPDSPVPPTPLPASGVFARHNAVDVPARLPDGSPSELSVNKSLGGRRAVEAQDIIVEDTAITSESEDR
;
A
#
# COMPACT_ATOMS: atom_id res chain seq x y z
N MET A 1 37.47 28.37 -44.39
CA MET A 1 36.00 28.17 -44.44
C MET A 1 35.51 27.23 -43.34
N THR A 2 36.23 26.16 -43.01
CA THR A 2 35.91 25.20 -41.92
C THR A 2 35.93 25.78 -40.49
N ALA A 3 36.84 26.71 -40.17
CA ALA A 3 36.89 27.32 -38.83
C ALA A 3 35.71 28.27 -38.52
N ALA A 4 35.18 28.96 -39.54
CA ALA A 4 34.04 29.87 -39.40
C ALA A 4 32.71 29.12 -39.19
N LEU A 5 32.56 27.95 -39.83
CA LEU A 5 31.44 27.04 -39.62
C LEU A 5 31.42 26.44 -38.20
N GLY A 6 32.60 26.18 -37.62
CA GLY A 6 32.73 25.71 -36.23
C GLY A 6 32.43 26.79 -35.18
N ALA A 7 32.84 28.05 -35.41
CA ALA A 7 32.51 29.15 -34.51
C ALA A 7 31.01 29.50 -34.54
N ALA A 8 30.39 29.46 -35.73
CA ALA A 8 28.96 29.71 -35.90
C ALA A 8 28.08 28.58 -35.30
N SER A 9 28.52 27.31 -35.40
CA SER A 9 27.80 26.19 -34.77
C SER A 9 27.94 26.21 -33.24
N VAL A 10 29.10 26.62 -32.71
CA VAL A 10 29.31 26.79 -31.27
C VAL A 10 28.51 27.98 -30.71
N SER A 11 28.39 29.09 -31.44
CA SER A 11 27.56 30.22 -31.01
C SER A 11 26.05 29.92 -31.08
N LEU A 12 25.60 29.17 -32.09
CA LEU A 12 24.22 28.74 -32.22
C LEU A 12 23.85 27.68 -31.16
N ALA A 13 24.78 26.78 -30.84
CA ALA A 13 24.64 25.84 -29.73
C ALA A 13 24.58 26.55 -28.38
N ALA A 14 25.39 27.60 -28.17
CA ALA A 14 25.34 28.41 -26.96
C ALA A 14 24.00 29.16 -26.79
N GLU A 15 23.36 29.55 -27.90
CA GLU A 15 22.05 30.20 -27.91
C GLU A 15 20.90 29.20 -27.65
N LEU A 16 21.01 27.97 -28.20
CA LEU A 16 20.10 26.85 -27.91
C LEU A 16 20.23 26.30 -26.48
N THR A 17 21.35 26.54 -25.81
CA THR A 17 21.62 26.09 -24.43
C THR A 17 21.25 27.16 -23.38
N ARG A 18 20.74 28.33 -23.79
CA ARG A 18 20.23 29.34 -22.83
C ARG A 18 18.84 28.94 -22.34
N THR A 19 18.82 28.22 -21.22
CA THR A 19 17.61 28.07 -20.39
C THR A 19 17.09 29.45 -19.99
N SER A 20 15.80 29.70 -20.22
CA SER A 20 15.20 30.97 -19.77
C SER A 20 15.29 31.08 -18.25
N THR A 21 15.40 32.30 -17.70
CA THR A 21 15.47 32.48 -16.24
C THR A 21 14.26 31.85 -15.53
N GLY A 22 13.07 31.90 -16.14
CA GLY A 22 11.86 31.27 -15.59
C GLY A 22 11.94 29.74 -15.55
N GLU A 23 12.43 29.11 -16.62
CA GLU A 23 12.63 27.66 -16.69
C GLU A 23 13.70 27.18 -15.70
N ALA A 24 14.80 27.93 -15.55
CA ALA A 24 15.85 27.62 -14.59
C ALA A 24 15.35 27.70 -13.14
N VAL A 25 14.57 28.75 -12.82
CA VAL A 25 13.96 28.90 -11.49
C VAL A 25 12.96 27.78 -11.22
N GLN A 26 12.08 27.47 -12.18
CA GLN A 26 11.16 26.35 -12.08
C GLN A 26 11.90 25.03 -11.83
N PHE A 27 12.97 24.76 -12.58
CA PHE A 27 13.77 23.57 -12.44
C PHE A 27 14.34 23.43 -11.02
N TRP A 28 15.05 24.45 -10.53
CA TRP A 28 15.70 24.38 -9.22
C TRP A 28 14.71 24.28 -8.06
N VAL A 29 13.60 24.99 -8.13
CA VAL A 29 12.54 24.89 -7.09
C VAL A 29 11.95 23.49 -7.08
N LEU A 30 11.51 22.98 -8.24
CA LEU A 30 10.89 21.66 -8.32
C LEU A 30 11.89 20.53 -8.05
N ALA A 31 13.18 20.71 -8.37
CA ALA A 31 14.21 19.72 -8.16
C ALA A 31 14.45 19.51 -6.66
N VAL A 32 14.48 20.58 -5.87
CA VAL A 32 14.58 20.47 -4.41
C VAL A 32 13.33 19.80 -3.85
N VAL A 33 12.14 20.20 -4.31
CA VAL A 33 10.88 19.62 -3.81
C VAL A 33 10.76 18.14 -4.15
N VAL A 34 11.15 17.70 -5.35
CA VAL A 34 11.08 16.27 -5.72
C VAL A 34 12.06 15.43 -4.91
N VAL A 35 13.27 15.94 -4.64
CA VAL A 35 14.27 15.25 -3.81
C VAL A 35 13.77 15.13 -2.37
N LEU A 36 13.23 16.22 -1.80
CA LEU A 36 12.60 16.19 -0.48
C LEU A 36 11.42 15.23 -0.43
N GLY A 37 10.60 15.17 -1.49
CA GLY A 37 9.54 14.19 -1.64
C GLY A 37 10.06 12.75 -1.63
N ALA A 38 11.09 12.46 -2.43
CA ALA A 38 11.68 11.12 -2.50
C ALA A 38 12.29 10.69 -1.15
N LEU A 39 12.96 11.60 -0.45
CA LEU A 39 13.42 11.35 0.92
C LEU A 39 12.24 11.14 1.88
N GLY A 40 11.16 11.91 1.73
CA GLY A 40 9.92 11.77 2.51
C GLY A 40 9.26 10.40 2.35
N VAL A 41 9.32 9.78 1.17
CA VAL A 41 8.83 8.40 0.94
C VAL A 41 9.54 7.42 1.87
N VAL A 42 10.87 7.54 1.99
CA VAL A 42 11.71 6.59 2.74
C VAL A 42 11.65 6.87 4.25
N PHE A 43 11.62 8.14 4.65
CA PHE A 43 11.67 8.52 6.07
C PHE A 43 10.30 8.56 6.75
N SER A 44 9.19 8.47 6.00
CA SER A 44 7.85 8.53 6.57
C SER A 44 7.50 7.25 7.35
N PRO A 45 7.17 7.35 8.65
CA PRO A 45 6.85 6.18 9.48
C PRO A 45 5.47 5.59 9.16
N LYS A 46 4.52 6.39 8.65
CA LYS A 46 3.20 5.90 8.23
C LYS A 46 3.16 5.69 6.72
N ALA A 47 2.65 4.54 6.29
CA ALA A 47 2.58 4.18 4.87
C ALA A 47 1.75 5.18 4.04
N VAL A 48 0.68 5.73 4.61
CA VAL A 48 -0.17 6.73 3.93
C VAL A 48 0.62 7.99 3.58
N TYR A 49 1.41 8.52 4.53
CA TYR A 49 2.24 9.70 4.26
C TYR A 49 3.36 9.40 3.27
N SER A 50 3.97 8.21 3.34
CA SER A 50 4.98 7.76 2.36
C SER A 50 4.40 7.74 0.94
N ALA A 51 3.19 7.22 0.79
CA ALA A 51 2.51 7.18 -0.50
C ALA A 51 2.08 8.58 -1.01
N LEU A 52 1.69 9.51 -0.13
CA LEU A 52 1.44 10.90 -0.51
C LEU A 52 2.71 11.62 -1.00
N PHE A 53 3.85 11.40 -0.34
CA PHE A 53 5.13 11.91 -0.83
C PHE A 53 5.49 11.32 -2.20
N LEU A 54 5.23 10.02 -2.42
CA LEU A 54 5.46 9.38 -3.71
C LEU A 54 4.56 9.99 -4.79
N ALA A 55 3.28 10.24 -4.49
CA ALA A 55 2.35 10.90 -5.39
C ALA A 55 2.83 12.29 -5.80
N MET A 56 3.30 13.07 -4.83
CA MET A 56 3.91 14.38 -5.07
C MET A 56 5.13 14.27 -6.00
N THR A 57 6.02 13.31 -5.77
CA THR A 57 7.18 13.13 -6.65
C THR A 57 6.79 12.78 -8.09
N MET A 58 5.80 11.90 -8.28
CA MET A 58 5.34 11.50 -9.61
C MET A 58 4.69 12.67 -10.37
N LEU A 59 3.97 13.55 -9.66
CA LEU A 59 3.43 14.79 -10.24
C LEU A 59 4.53 15.76 -10.66
N ILE A 60 5.53 15.97 -9.82
CA ILE A 60 6.64 16.88 -10.15
C ILE A 60 7.46 16.33 -11.33
N LEU A 61 7.68 15.01 -11.39
CA LEU A 61 8.30 14.37 -12.56
C LEU A 61 7.48 14.60 -13.85
N ALA A 62 6.14 14.57 -13.77
CA ALA A 62 5.31 14.89 -14.91
C ALA A 62 5.52 16.34 -15.38
N VAL A 63 5.64 17.28 -14.44
CA VAL A 63 5.95 18.68 -14.75
C VAL A 63 7.33 18.79 -15.41
N PHE A 64 8.33 18.03 -14.96
CA PHE A 64 9.64 17.98 -15.64
C PHE A 64 9.56 17.44 -17.06
N TYR A 65 8.79 16.38 -17.31
CA TYR A 65 8.60 15.89 -18.68
C TYR A 65 7.96 16.95 -19.58
N ILE A 66 6.95 17.66 -19.08
CA ILE A 66 6.31 18.73 -19.86
C ILE A 66 7.30 19.88 -20.10
N ALA A 67 8.06 20.28 -19.07
CA ALA A 67 9.08 21.33 -19.19
C ALA A 67 10.18 20.97 -20.21
N GLN A 68 10.54 19.69 -20.30
CA GLN A 68 11.51 19.17 -21.28
C GLN A 68 10.91 18.93 -22.69
N GLY A 69 9.66 19.34 -22.94
CA GLY A 69 9.00 19.19 -24.23
C GLY A 69 8.37 17.81 -24.48
N ALA A 70 8.40 16.90 -23.51
CA ALA A 70 7.82 15.56 -23.60
C ALA A 70 6.35 15.53 -23.11
N LEU A 71 5.47 16.27 -23.79
CA LEU A 71 4.07 16.43 -23.39
C LEU A 71 3.33 15.09 -23.24
N PHE A 72 3.48 14.19 -24.21
CA PHE A 72 2.84 12.86 -24.16
C PHE A 72 3.28 12.07 -22.92
N LEU A 73 4.59 12.07 -22.63
CA LEU A 73 5.15 11.36 -21.49
C LEU A 73 4.68 11.96 -20.17
N GLY A 74 4.61 13.30 -20.09
CA GLY A 74 4.05 14.01 -18.94
C GLY A 74 2.57 13.70 -18.69
N VAL A 75 1.74 13.66 -19.74
CA VAL A 75 0.32 13.29 -19.61
C VAL A 75 0.16 11.83 -19.18
N VAL A 76 0.91 10.90 -19.77
CA VAL A 76 0.92 9.49 -19.35
C VAL A 76 1.39 9.34 -17.90
N GLN A 77 2.37 10.14 -17.46
CA GLN A 77 2.83 10.18 -16.06
C GLN A 77 1.71 10.57 -15.09
N ILE A 78 0.87 11.54 -15.46
CA ILE A 78 -0.27 11.96 -14.65
C ILE A 78 -1.36 10.88 -14.66
N VAL A 79 -1.77 10.42 -15.83
CA VAL A 79 -2.92 9.49 -15.97
C VAL A 79 -2.61 8.10 -15.42
N VAL A 80 -1.45 7.53 -15.78
CA VAL A 80 -1.11 6.14 -15.45
C VAL A 80 -0.42 6.04 -14.10
N TYR A 81 0.72 6.72 -13.91
CA TYR A 81 1.51 6.57 -12.69
C TYR A 81 0.83 7.25 -11.49
N THR A 82 0.46 8.52 -11.62
CA THR A 82 -0.18 9.27 -10.53
C THR A 82 -1.66 8.91 -10.41
N GLY A 83 -2.36 8.68 -11.52
CA GLY A 83 -3.79 8.36 -11.52
C GLY A 83 -4.04 6.92 -11.11
N ALA A 84 -3.71 5.96 -11.98
CA ALA A 84 -4.08 4.56 -11.75
C ALA A 84 -3.20 3.85 -10.71
N VAL A 85 -1.88 3.87 -10.90
CA VAL A 85 -0.94 3.06 -10.10
C VAL A 85 -0.88 3.56 -8.67
N MET A 86 -0.73 4.87 -8.46
CA MET A 86 -0.68 5.45 -7.12
C MET A 86 -1.98 5.25 -6.35
N MET A 87 -3.14 5.45 -6.99
CA MET A 87 -4.44 5.27 -6.32
C MET A 87 -4.67 3.81 -5.94
N LEU A 88 -4.28 2.86 -6.81
CA LEU A 88 -4.30 1.43 -6.47
C LEU A 88 -3.40 1.13 -5.27
N PHE A 89 -2.18 1.67 -5.27
CA PHE A 89 -1.23 1.49 -4.17
C PHE A 89 -1.78 2.06 -2.85
N LEU A 90 -2.28 3.29 -2.85
CA LEU A 90 -2.91 3.93 -1.69
C LEU A 90 -4.10 3.13 -1.17
N PHE A 91 -4.97 2.66 -2.06
CA PHE A 91 -6.13 1.84 -1.70
C PHE A 91 -5.70 0.53 -1.04
N VAL A 92 -4.72 -0.18 -1.63
CA VAL A 92 -4.21 -1.44 -1.08
C VAL A 92 -3.54 -1.24 0.28
N LEU A 93 -2.68 -0.21 0.42
CA LEU A 93 -2.03 0.11 1.69
C LEU A 93 -3.06 0.43 2.78
N MET A 94 -4.13 1.14 2.44
CA MET A 94 -5.18 1.50 3.38
C MET A 94 -6.04 0.28 3.76
N LEU A 95 -6.34 -0.61 2.81
CA LEU A 95 -7.09 -1.84 3.07
C LEU A 95 -6.35 -2.82 3.98
N ILE A 96 -5.03 -2.94 3.82
CA ILE A 96 -4.22 -3.89 4.60
C ILE A 96 -4.13 -3.47 6.07
N GLY A 97 -4.27 -2.17 6.38
CA GLY A 97 -4.19 -1.66 7.74
C GLY A 97 -2.76 -1.83 8.28
N VAL A 98 -1.94 -0.79 8.15
CA VAL A 98 -0.56 -0.81 8.66
C VAL A 98 -0.52 -0.52 10.16
N ASP A 99 -0.65 -1.56 10.98
CA ASP A 99 -0.30 -1.46 12.40
C ASP A 99 1.21 -1.26 12.53
N SER A 100 1.57 -0.06 12.97
CA SER A 100 2.96 0.39 13.08
C SER A 100 3.52 -0.05 14.42
N ALA A 101 4.01 -1.29 14.50
CA ALA A 101 4.79 -1.75 15.64
C ALA A 101 5.71 -2.92 15.26
N ASP A 102 6.45 -2.80 14.15
CA ASP A 102 7.60 -3.69 13.97
C ASP A 102 8.78 -3.14 14.81
N SER A 103 9.18 -3.96 15.77
CA SER A 103 10.34 -3.75 16.62
C SER A 103 11.59 -3.53 15.76
N LEU A 104 12.31 -2.42 15.99
CA LEU A 104 13.60 -2.10 15.38
C LEU A 104 14.73 -3.03 15.85
N THR A 105 14.44 -4.30 16.09
CA THR A 105 15.43 -5.34 16.36
C THR A 105 16.09 -5.72 15.05
N GLU A 106 17.31 -5.21 14.84
CA GLU A 106 18.17 -5.66 13.75
C GLU A 106 18.36 -7.18 13.84
N ALA A 107 17.83 -7.93 12.86
CA ALA A 107 18.04 -9.36 12.75
C ALA A 107 19.52 -9.70 12.53
N ILE A 108 20.29 -8.79 11.90
CA ILE A 108 21.72 -8.90 11.62
C ILE A 108 22.40 -7.61 12.12
N ARG A 109 23.28 -7.74 13.11
CA ARG A 109 24.03 -6.61 13.69
C ARG A 109 24.82 -5.88 12.61
N GLY A 110 24.59 -4.57 12.47
CA GLY A 110 25.37 -3.71 11.57
C GLY A 110 24.83 -3.61 10.14
N GLN A 111 23.72 -4.28 9.83
CA GLN A 111 23.07 -4.19 8.51
C GLN A 111 22.70 -2.74 8.15
N ARG A 112 22.27 -1.93 9.12
CA ARG A 112 21.91 -0.53 8.88
C ARG A 112 23.09 0.32 8.41
N TYR A 113 24.25 0.16 9.04
CA TYR A 113 25.46 0.88 8.63
C TYR A 113 25.97 0.40 7.26
N ALA A 114 25.91 -0.91 6.99
CA ALA A 114 26.23 -1.46 5.69
C ALA A 114 25.29 -0.95 4.59
N ALA A 115 23.98 -0.89 4.84
CA ALA A 115 22.98 -0.36 3.91
C ALA A 115 23.19 1.13 3.63
N VAL A 116 23.48 1.93 4.66
CA VAL A 116 23.81 3.36 4.49
C VAL A 116 25.11 3.52 3.69
N GLY A 117 26.15 2.75 4.02
CA GLY A 117 27.43 2.77 3.31
C GLY A 117 27.29 2.40 1.83
N LEU A 118 26.55 1.32 1.53
CA LEU A 118 26.27 0.91 0.16
C LEU A 118 25.40 1.92 -0.59
N GLY A 119 24.38 2.48 0.05
CA GLY A 119 23.52 3.50 -0.56
C GLY A 119 24.29 4.77 -0.92
N LEU A 120 25.12 5.27 0.00
CA LEU A 120 25.98 6.43 -0.26
C LEU A 120 27.04 6.11 -1.31
N GLY A 121 27.69 4.96 -1.22
CA GLY A 121 28.69 4.52 -2.19
C GLY A 121 28.13 4.41 -3.61
N PHE A 122 26.93 3.83 -3.74
CA PHE A 122 26.21 3.76 -5.02
C PHE A 122 25.83 5.16 -5.53
N GLY A 123 25.36 6.05 -4.65
CA GLY A 123 25.07 7.44 -5.01
C GLY A 123 26.30 8.19 -5.54
N VAL A 124 27.44 8.09 -4.85
CA VAL A 124 28.71 8.68 -5.30
C VAL A 124 29.15 8.10 -6.63
N LEU A 125 29.05 6.77 -6.80
CA LEU A 125 29.39 6.09 -8.05
C LEU A 125 28.52 6.58 -9.22
N LEU A 126 27.21 6.74 -9.01
CA LEU A 126 26.31 7.28 -10.02
C LEU A 126 26.66 8.73 -10.38
N ILE A 127 26.93 9.59 -9.39
CA ILE A 127 27.31 10.99 -9.64
C ILE A 127 28.62 11.04 -10.42
N ALA A 128 29.63 10.25 -10.02
CA ALA A 128 30.90 10.18 -10.73
C ALA A 128 30.72 9.64 -12.16
N GLY A 129 29.90 8.61 -12.34
CA GLY A 129 29.57 8.07 -13.66
C GLY A 129 28.90 9.08 -14.57
N ILE A 130 27.93 9.86 -14.05
CA ILE A 130 27.25 10.91 -14.81
C ILE A 130 28.22 12.07 -15.11
N ALA A 131 29.06 12.47 -14.15
CA ALA A 131 30.03 13.56 -14.32
C ALA A 131 31.12 13.23 -15.35
N HIS A 132 31.51 11.95 -15.45
CA HIS A 132 32.50 11.47 -16.42
C HIS A 132 31.87 11.02 -17.74
N ALA A 133 30.54 10.94 -17.84
CA ALA A 133 29.88 10.58 -19.08
C ALA A 133 30.06 11.73 -20.10
N THR A 134 30.65 11.41 -21.26
CA THR A 134 30.61 12.30 -22.41
C THR A 134 29.18 12.32 -22.93
N LEU A 135 28.39 13.29 -22.47
CA LEU A 135 27.07 13.53 -23.02
C LEU A 135 27.24 14.02 -24.46
N ALA A 136 26.76 13.24 -25.42
CA ALA A 136 26.54 13.77 -26.76
C ALA A 136 25.70 15.03 -26.61
N VAL A 137 26.09 16.12 -27.28
CA VAL A 137 25.36 17.39 -27.22
C VAL A 137 23.90 17.09 -27.59
N PHE A 138 23.02 17.19 -26.60
CA PHE A 138 21.60 17.08 -26.81
C PHE A 138 21.20 18.34 -27.58
N VAL A 139 21.16 18.23 -28.90
CA VAL A 139 20.41 19.16 -29.71
C VAL A 139 18.97 18.96 -29.27
N GLY A 140 18.40 19.97 -28.60
CA GLY A 140 17.05 19.92 -28.06
C GLY A 140 16.04 19.42 -29.09
N PHE A 141 14.85 19.03 -28.63
CA PHE A 141 13.76 18.74 -29.57
C PHE A 141 13.58 19.94 -30.49
N ASP A 142 13.72 19.71 -31.81
CA ASP A 142 13.49 20.74 -32.79
C ASP A 142 12.08 21.30 -32.58
N THR A 143 11.98 22.58 -32.23
CA THR A 143 10.71 23.26 -32.04
C THR A 143 9.86 23.25 -33.32
N ALA A 144 10.46 22.96 -34.49
CA ALA A 144 9.75 22.75 -35.74
C ALA A 144 9.04 21.38 -35.83
N THR A 145 9.43 20.39 -35.03
CA THR A 145 8.77 19.07 -34.89
C THR A 145 7.85 19.03 -33.63
N GLY A 146 7.73 20.15 -32.91
CA GLY A 146 7.00 20.23 -31.64
C GLY A 146 5.49 20.03 -31.80
N GLY A 147 4.91 19.15 -30.99
CA GLY A 147 3.46 18.91 -30.91
C GLY A 147 3.01 17.54 -31.41
N ASN A 148 1.88 17.49 -32.13
CA ASN A 148 1.25 16.25 -32.61
C ASN A 148 2.20 15.36 -33.44
N GLU A 149 3.18 15.94 -34.13
CA GLU A 149 4.12 15.19 -34.97
C GLU A 149 5.05 14.29 -34.15
N ALA A 150 5.45 14.70 -32.94
CA ALA A 150 6.24 13.86 -32.04
C ALA A 150 5.47 12.61 -31.60
N ILE A 151 4.16 12.76 -31.35
CA ILE A 151 3.27 11.63 -31.02
C ILE A 151 3.12 10.70 -32.23
N VAL A 152 2.97 11.25 -33.43
CA VAL A 152 2.86 10.46 -34.67
C VAL A 152 4.16 9.68 -34.93
N LYS A 153 5.34 10.32 -34.77
CA LYS A 153 6.65 9.66 -34.89
C LYS A 153 6.83 8.57 -33.84
N LEU A 154 6.43 8.83 -32.59
CA LEU A 154 6.44 7.83 -31.53
C LEU A 154 5.54 6.63 -31.88
N ALA A 155 4.33 6.89 -32.38
CA ALA A 155 3.43 5.83 -32.83
C ALA A 155 4.03 5.02 -33.97
N GLN A 156 4.64 5.66 -34.97
CA GLN A 156 5.35 4.96 -36.05
C GLN A 156 6.48 4.09 -35.51
N LEU A 157 7.25 4.57 -34.53
CA LEU A 157 8.29 3.77 -33.88
C LEU A 157 7.71 2.54 -33.18
N ILE A 158 6.64 2.74 -32.38
CA ILE A 158 5.98 1.69 -31.62
C ILE A 158 5.38 0.63 -32.54
N PHE A 159 4.67 1.04 -33.60
CA PHE A 159 3.95 0.11 -34.47
C PHE A 159 4.79 -0.48 -35.61
N ASN A 160 5.91 0.13 -35.99
CA ASN A 160 6.78 -0.40 -37.05
C ASN A 160 8.02 -1.11 -36.48
N GLN A 161 8.82 -0.39 -35.69
CA GLN A 161 10.11 -0.92 -35.23
C GLN A 161 9.98 -1.71 -33.93
N TYR A 162 9.15 -1.23 -33.00
CA TYR A 162 8.97 -1.84 -31.68
C TYR A 162 7.67 -2.65 -31.56
N LEU A 163 7.14 -3.15 -32.69
CA LEU A 163 5.88 -3.90 -32.73
C LEU A 163 5.89 -5.09 -31.75
N TRP A 164 7.00 -5.82 -31.70
CA TRP A 164 7.15 -6.95 -30.77
C TRP A 164 7.15 -6.51 -29.31
N ALA A 165 7.77 -5.38 -28.97
CA ALA A 165 7.75 -4.85 -27.62
C ALA A 165 6.33 -4.41 -27.23
N PHE A 166 5.59 -3.80 -28.16
CA PHE A 166 4.18 -3.46 -27.96
C PHE A 166 3.32 -4.69 -27.71
N GLU A 167 3.43 -5.72 -28.56
CA GLU A 167 2.65 -6.95 -28.44
C GLU A 167 2.96 -7.70 -27.14
N LEU A 168 4.24 -7.81 -26.77
CA LEU A 168 4.66 -8.41 -25.50
C LEU A 168 4.15 -7.62 -24.30
N THR A 169 4.10 -6.28 -24.38
CA THR A 169 3.51 -5.46 -23.33
C THR A 169 1.99 -5.68 -23.23
N GLY A 170 1.30 -5.84 -24.36
CA GLY A 170 -0.12 -6.21 -24.38
C GLY A 170 -0.38 -7.57 -23.73
N ALA A 171 0.41 -8.59 -24.08
CA ALA A 171 0.36 -9.90 -23.45
C ALA A 171 0.65 -9.80 -21.94
N LEU A 172 1.65 -9.02 -21.54
CA LEU A 172 1.97 -8.76 -20.13
C LEU A 172 0.78 -8.17 -19.38
N LEU A 173 0.06 -7.19 -19.95
CA LEU A 173 -1.12 -6.59 -19.31
C LEU A 173 -2.27 -7.58 -19.16
N ILE A 174 -2.51 -8.45 -20.16
CA ILE A 174 -3.51 -9.51 -20.08
C ILE A 174 -3.13 -10.49 -18.96
N THR A 175 -1.89 -10.97 -18.95
CA THR A 175 -1.38 -11.87 -17.92
C THR A 175 -1.43 -11.25 -16.53
N ALA A 176 -1.08 -9.97 -16.38
CA ALA A 176 -1.16 -9.24 -15.12
C ALA A 176 -2.61 -9.15 -14.62
N THR A 177 -3.56 -8.88 -15.52
CA THR A 177 -4.99 -8.79 -15.18
C THR A 177 -5.54 -10.16 -14.74
N LEU A 178 -5.21 -11.22 -15.48
CA LEU A 178 -5.56 -12.59 -15.10
C LEU A 178 -4.92 -12.99 -13.76
N GLY A 179 -3.64 -12.68 -13.58
CA GLY A 179 -2.91 -12.95 -12.34
C GLY A 179 -3.53 -12.22 -11.14
N ALA A 180 -3.86 -10.94 -11.29
CA ALA A 180 -4.55 -10.16 -10.26
C ALA A 180 -5.93 -10.74 -9.93
N MET A 181 -6.72 -11.13 -10.95
CA MET A 181 -8.04 -11.74 -10.74
C MET A 181 -7.95 -13.06 -9.99
N VAL A 182 -7.03 -13.95 -10.38
CA VAL A 182 -6.83 -15.25 -9.74
C VAL A 182 -6.32 -15.10 -8.31
N LEU A 183 -5.38 -14.18 -8.07
CA LEU A 183 -4.79 -13.96 -6.74
C LEU A 183 -5.76 -13.25 -5.79
N ALA A 184 -6.56 -12.31 -6.29
CA ALA A 184 -7.59 -11.63 -5.50
C ALA A 184 -8.82 -12.51 -5.26
N HIS A 185 -9.01 -13.57 -6.05
CA HIS A 185 -10.11 -14.50 -5.84
C HIS A 185 -9.88 -15.30 -4.56
N ARG A 186 -10.66 -15.02 -3.51
CA ARG A 186 -10.75 -15.90 -2.34
C ARG A 186 -11.80 -16.99 -2.59
N PRO A 187 -11.41 -18.24 -2.90
CA PRO A 187 -12.36 -19.33 -2.97
C PRO A 187 -12.96 -19.57 -1.58
N ARG A 188 -14.28 -19.65 -1.52
CA ARG A 188 -14.98 -20.06 -0.30
C ARG A 188 -14.82 -21.58 -0.17
N ILE A 189 -13.91 -22.01 0.70
CA ILE A 189 -13.64 -23.44 0.95
C ILE A 189 -14.87 -24.16 1.53
N THR A 190 -15.71 -23.45 2.28
CA THR A 190 -16.96 -23.98 2.82
C THR A 190 -18.16 -23.52 2.00
N LYS A 191 -19.04 -24.46 1.63
CA LYS A 191 -20.37 -24.13 1.09
C LYS A 191 -21.07 -23.20 2.08
N LYS A 192 -21.62 -22.07 1.59
CA LYS A 192 -22.52 -21.24 2.41
C LYS A 192 -23.72 -22.11 2.79
N LEU A 193 -23.85 -22.43 4.08
CA LEU A 193 -24.98 -23.20 4.58
C LEU A 193 -26.26 -22.42 4.29
N THR A 194 -27.20 -23.07 3.62
CA THR A 194 -28.52 -22.49 3.41
C THR A 194 -29.30 -22.47 4.73
N GLN A 195 -30.35 -21.67 4.83
CA GLN A 195 -31.23 -21.68 6.02
C GLN A 195 -31.80 -23.08 6.29
N ARG A 196 -32.06 -23.86 5.23
CA ARG A 196 -32.47 -25.26 5.33
C ARG A 196 -31.36 -26.15 5.90
N ASP A 197 -30.13 -26.01 5.41
CA ASP A 197 -28.97 -26.77 5.92
C ASP A 197 -28.72 -26.46 7.41
N LEU A 198 -28.85 -25.19 7.82
CA LEU A 198 -28.73 -24.77 9.22
C LEU A 198 -29.86 -25.32 10.10
N SER A 199 -31.10 -25.32 9.59
CA SER A 199 -32.24 -25.92 10.29
C SER A 199 -32.01 -27.42 10.51
N VAL A 200 -31.66 -28.16 9.46
CA VAL A 200 -31.38 -29.60 9.54
C VAL A 200 -30.21 -29.89 10.51
N ALA A 201 -29.14 -29.11 10.44
CA ALA A 201 -27.98 -29.26 11.31
C ALA A 201 -28.32 -29.04 12.81
N ARG A 202 -29.33 -28.23 13.12
CA ARG A 202 -29.81 -28.01 14.50
C ARG A 202 -30.55 -29.23 15.07
N PHE A 203 -31.21 -30.01 14.22
CA PHE A 203 -31.96 -31.20 14.64
C PHE A 203 -31.14 -32.49 14.61
N ARG A 204 -29.85 -32.43 14.29
CA ARG A 204 -29.00 -33.63 14.33
C ARG A 204 -28.63 -34.00 15.77
N PRO A 205 -28.53 -35.30 16.11
CA PRO A 205 -28.21 -35.74 17.47
C PRO A 205 -26.84 -35.26 17.98
N ASP A 206 -25.91 -35.02 17.07
CA ASP A 206 -24.54 -34.53 17.30
C ASP A 206 -24.44 -32.99 17.29
N SER A 207 -25.56 -32.28 17.19
CA SER A 207 -25.54 -30.82 17.13
C SER A 207 -25.12 -30.20 18.47
N PRO A 208 -24.11 -29.31 18.49
CA PRO A 208 -23.71 -28.61 19.71
C PRO A 208 -24.73 -27.55 20.16
N VAL A 209 -25.75 -27.26 19.34
CA VAL A 209 -26.80 -26.29 19.64
C VAL A 209 -28.14 -27.00 19.75
N PRO A 210 -28.89 -26.82 20.85
CA PRO A 210 -30.18 -27.49 21.02
C PRO A 210 -31.20 -27.01 19.97
N PRO A 211 -32.20 -27.85 19.64
CA PRO A 211 -33.26 -27.51 18.70
C PRO A 211 -34.17 -26.37 19.19
N THR A 212 -34.18 -26.10 20.49
CA THR A 212 -34.91 -25.00 21.12
C THR A 212 -34.21 -23.64 20.92
N PRO A 213 -34.94 -22.52 21.09
CA PRO A 213 -34.31 -21.20 21.17
C PRO A 213 -33.26 -21.17 22.28
N LEU A 214 -32.17 -20.44 22.04
CA LEU A 214 -31.16 -20.22 23.07
C LEU A 214 -31.79 -19.49 24.26
N PRO A 215 -31.46 -19.87 25.51
CA PRO A 215 -31.90 -19.14 26.68
C PRO A 215 -31.37 -17.71 26.64
N ALA A 216 -32.20 -16.74 27.00
CA ALA A 216 -31.75 -15.36 27.14
C ALA A 216 -30.74 -15.26 28.30
N SER A 217 -29.74 -14.40 28.19
CA SER A 217 -28.78 -14.14 29.26
C SER A 217 -29.48 -13.63 30.53
N GLY A 218 -28.88 -13.91 31.69
CA GLY A 218 -29.41 -13.49 33.00
C GLY A 218 -30.70 -14.18 33.47
N VAL A 219 -31.32 -15.06 32.67
CA VAL A 219 -32.54 -15.79 33.07
C VAL A 219 -32.23 -16.72 34.24
N PHE A 220 -32.97 -16.57 35.34
CA PHE A 220 -32.74 -17.25 36.64
C PHE A 220 -31.38 -16.96 37.31
N ALA A 221 -30.61 -15.98 36.81
CA ALA A 221 -29.40 -15.51 37.48
C ALA A 221 -29.74 -14.42 38.52
N ARG A 222 -28.83 -14.19 39.48
CA ARG A 222 -28.99 -13.12 40.48
C ARG A 222 -28.93 -11.72 39.88
N HIS A 223 -28.33 -11.59 38.69
CA HIS A 223 -28.14 -10.32 37.99
C HIS A 223 -28.60 -10.46 36.53
N ASN A 224 -29.44 -9.53 36.08
CA ASN A 224 -29.91 -9.46 34.70
C ASN A 224 -28.95 -8.60 33.88
N ALA A 225 -27.90 -9.23 33.34
CA ALA A 225 -26.90 -8.57 32.51
C ALA A 225 -26.53 -9.46 31.32
N VAL A 226 -26.07 -8.81 30.23
CA VAL A 226 -25.82 -9.46 28.93
C VAL A 226 -24.59 -10.36 28.93
N ASP A 227 -23.72 -10.23 29.92
CA ASP A 227 -22.51 -11.01 30.18
C ASP A 227 -22.72 -12.10 31.24
N VAL A 228 -23.90 -12.18 31.85
CA VAL A 228 -24.22 -13.16 32.89
C VAL A 228 -24.93 -14.38 32.29
N PRO A 229 -24.41 -15.61 32.48
CA PRO A 229 -25.07 -16.80 31.98
C PRO A 229 -26.40 -17.07 32.68
N ALA A 230 -27.39 -17.51 31.91
CA ALA A 230 -28.64 -18.06 32.44
C ALA A 230 -28.36 -19.29 33.31
N ARG A 231 -29.20 -19.54 34.31
CA ARG A 231 -29.12 -20.76 35.12
C ARG A 231 -30.08 -21.83 34.62
N LEU A 232 -29.59 -23.06 34.54
CA LEU A 232 -30.36 -24.26 34.27
C LEU A 232 -31.20 -24.68 35.49
N PRO A 233 -32.20 -25.56 35.35
CA PRO A 233 -33.02 -26.03 36.47
C PRO A 233 -32.24 -26.73 37.59
N ASP A 234 -31.04 -27.22 37.29
CA ASP A 234 -30.08 -27.81 38.24
C ASP A 234 -29.19 -26.76 38.95
N GLY A 235 -29.37 -25.47 38.61
CA GLY A 235 -28.58 -24.36 39.14
C GLY A 235 -27.26 -24.10 38.40
N SER A 236 -26.86 -24.94 37.45
CA SER A 236 -25.61 -24.76 36.69
C SER A 236 -25.72 -23.63 35.65
N PRO A 237 -24.61 -22.95 35.29
CA PRO A 237 -24.63 -21.88 34.29
C PRO A 237 -24.72 -22.44 32.86
N SER A 238 -25.55 -21.81 32.02
CA SER A 238 -25.66 -22.11 30.59
C SER A 238 -24.75 -21.20 29.76
N GLU A 239 -23.61 -21.71 29.31
CA GLU A 239 -22.67 -20.96 28.45
C GLU A 239 -23.26 -20.58 27.09
N LEU A 240 -24.31 -21.29 26.65
CA LEU A 240 -25.02 -21.03 25.40
C LEU A 240 -25.84 -19.72 25.42
N SER A 241 -26.13 -19.17 26.61
CA SER A 241 -26.90 -17.94 26.79
C SER A 241 -26.08 -16.66 26.60
N VAL A 242 -24.75 -16.75 26.58
CA VAL A 242 -23.84 -15.59 26.56
C VAL A 242 -23.01 -15.57 25.29
N ASN A 243 -22.69 -14.38 24.78
CA ASN A 243 -21.78 -14.25 23.66
C ASN A 243 -20.34 -14.64 24.08
N LYS A 244 -19.70 -15.53 23.31
CA LYS A 244 -18.31 -15.97 23.56
C LYS A 244 -17.30 -14.81 23.59
N SER A 245 -17.56 -13.71 22.86
CA SER A 245 -16.70 -12.52 22.91
C SER A 245 -16.78 -11.75 24.22
N LEU A 246 -17.87 -11.93 24.98
CA LEU A 246 -18.11 -11.30 26.28
C LEU A 246 -17.69 -12.22 27.44
N GLY A 247 -17.92 -13.53 27.33
CA GLY A 247 -17.67 -14.50 28.39
C GLY A 247 -16.19 -14.78 28.71
N GLY A 248 -15.27 -14.50 27.77
CA GLY A 248 -13.85 -14.83 27.93
C GLY A 248 -13.09 -14.04 29.01
N ARG A 249 -13.65 -12.95 29.55
CA ARG A 249 -12.97 -12.13 30.57
C ARG A 249 -13.24 -12.53 32.02
N ARG A 250 -14.27 -13.35 32.30
CA ARG A 250 -14.77 -13.54 33.67
C ARG A 250 -15.10 -14.95 34.13
N ALA A 251 -14.95 -15.98 33.29
CA ALA A 251 -15.04 -17.36 33.77
C ALA A 251 -14.04 -17.66 34.92
N VAL A 252 -12.94 -16.89 34.99
CA VAL A 252 -11.97 -16.93 36.10
C VAL A 252 -12.50 -16.20 37.35
N GLU A 253 -13.10 -15.02 37.20
CA GLU A 253 -13.58 -14.19 38.34
C GLU A 253 -14.84 -14.76 39.01
N ALA A 254 -15.69 -15.48 38.25
CA ALA A 254 -16.86 -16.15 38.81
C ALA A 254 -16.50 -17.37 39.68
N GLN A 255 -15.30 -17.95 39.49
CA GLN A 255 -14.80 -19.03 40.34
C GLN A 255 -14.24 -18.45 41.65
N ASP A 256 -13.61 -17.28 41.62
CA ASP A 256 -13.09 -16.58 42.81
C ASP A 256 -14.23 -16.13 43.75
N ILE A 257 -15.35 -15.64 43.21
CA ILE A 257 -16.50 -15.21 44.02
C ILE A 257 -17.18 -16.39 44.73
N ILE A 258 -17.19 -17.58 44.12
CA ILE A 258 -17.78 -18.79 44.74
C ILE A 258 -16.89 -19.32 45.88
N VAL A 259 -15.56 -19.19 45.76
CA VAL A 259 -14.60 -19.56 46.83
C VAL A 259 -14.70 -18.60 48.02
N GLU A 260 -14.92 -17.31 47.77
CA GLU A 260 -15.03 -16.30 48.84
C GLU A 260 -16.33 -16.45 49.65
N ASP A 261 -17.46 -16.78 49.01
CA ASP A 261 -18.76 -16.99 49.69
C ASP A 261 -18.81 -18.31 50.50
N THR A 262 -18.00 -19.31 50.13
CA THR A 262 -17.82 -20.55 50.94
C THR A 262 -16.85 -20.35 52.11
N ALA A 263 -15.87 -19.46 51.99
CA ALA A 263 -14.97 -19.12 53.10
C ALA A 263 -15.69 -18.30 54.20
N ILE A 264 -16.59 -17.39 53.80
CA ILE A 264 -17.34 -16.55 54.76
C ILE A 264 -18.35 -17.36 55.57
N THR A 265 -18.88 -18.46 55.02
CA THR A 265 -19.80 -19.34 55.74
C THR A 265 -19.08 -20.26 56.74
N SER A 266 -17.88 -20.76 56.43
CA SER A 266 -17.12 -21.59 57.38
C SER A 266 -16.47 -20.81 58.54
N GLU A 267 -16.25 -19.51 58.40
CA GLU A 267 -15.67 -18.66 59.47
C GLU A 267 -16.73 -18.19 60.50
N SER A 268 -18.01 -18.38 60.20
CA SER A 268 -19.14 -17.98 61.07
C SER A 268 -19.67 -19.10 61.99
N GLU A 269 -19.22 -20.35 61.80
CA GLU A 269 -19.60 -21.49 62.66
C GLU A 269 -18.59 -21.77 63.80
N ASP A 270 -17.45 -21.06 63.84
CA ASP A 270 -16.36 -21.30 64.82
C ASP A 270 -16.18 -20.14 65.85
N ARG A 271 -17.24 -19.36 66.09
CA ARG A 271 -17.35 -18.36 67.18
C ARG A 271 -18.64 -18.51 67.96
#